data_AF-A0A969XLX5-F1
#
_entry.id   AF-A0A969XLX5-F1
#
_cell.length_a   1.000
_cell.length_b   1.000
_cell.length_c   1.000
_cell.angle_alpha   90.00
_cell.angle_beta   90.00
_cell.angle_gamma   90.00
#
_symmetry.space_group_name_H-M   'P 1'
#
loop_
_entity.id
_entity.type
_entity.pdbx_description
1 polymer ?
#
loop_
_entity_poly.entity_id
_entity_poly.type
_entity_poly.pdbx_seq_one_letter_code
_entity_poly.pdbx_strand_id
1 'polypeptide(L)'
;WGPRYKGILEDLQTHDLLTVIARQWAEGSRRAARDLAWFEPGRVLTFKYEEFVTDPVAHLERICAHCGLEMTVEMAHAARDWVKPDRQDKWRRFDPQELARVLPEIRDEMDRHGYRVPEEIARAAALSADDTPTDQVLMAGSGSSTVR
;
A
#
# COMPACT_ATOMS: atom_id res chain seq x y z
N TRP A 1 -2.44 -14.80 -2.55
CA TRP A 1 -2.48 -14.78 -1.07
C TRP A 1 -1.08 -14.45 -0.57
N GLY A 2 -0.93 -13.32 0.14
CA GLY A 2 0.35 -12.83 0.65
C GLY A 2 0.67 -13.30 2.08
N PRO A 3 1.70 -12.73 2.73
CA PRO A 3 2.08 -13.03 4.11
C PRO A 3 0.92 -12.83 5.08
N ARG A 4 0.70 -13.78 6.00
CA ARG A 4 -0.40 -13.68 6.98
C ARG A 4 -0.01 -12.76 8.13
N TYR A 5 -0.91 -11.87 8.52
CA TYR A 5 -0.82 -11.14 9.79
C TYR A 5 -1.68 -11.78 10.87
N LYS A 6 -1.38 -11.46 12.13
CA LYS A 6 -2.14 -11.95 13.29
C LYS A 6 -3.52 -11.30 13.26
N GLY A 7 -4.59 -12.09 13.28
CA GLY A 7 -5.97 -11.57 13.20
C GLY A 7 -6.60 -11.62 11.80
N ILE A 8 -5.88 -12.09 10.78
CA ILE A 8 -6.40 -12.06 9.39
C ILE A 8 -7.67 -12.91 9.18
N LEU A 9 -7.85 -14.01 9.93
CA LEU A 9 -9.04 -14.86 9.77
C LEU A 9 -10.28 -14.18 10.36
N GLU A 10 -10.11 -13.52 11.49
CA GLU A 10 -11.13 -12.76 12.18
C GLU A 10 -11.51 -11.51 11.36
N ASP A 11 -10.53 -10.85 10.77
CA ASP A 11 -10.77 -9.73 9.86
C ASP A 11 -11.56 -10.15 8.61
N LEU A 12 -11.28 -11.33 8.04
CA LEU A 12 -12.06 -11.87 6.90
C LEU A 12 -13.53 -12.16 7.25
N GLN A 13 -13.87 -12.28 8.53
CA GLN A 13 -15.27 -12.46 8.96
C GLN A 13 -16.00 -11.13 9.17
N THR A 14 -15.27 -10.02 9.30
CA THR A 14 -15.81 -8.73 9.77
C THR A 14 -15.57 -7.56 8.81
N HIS A 15 -14.65 -7.70 7.86
CA HIS A 15 -14.28 -6.68 6.89
C HIS A 15 -14.37 -7.24 5.47
N ASP A 16 -14.52 -6.36 4.49
CA ASP A 16 -14.47 -6.75 3.09
C ASP A 16 -13.06 -7.20 2.67
N LEU A 17 -13.00 -8.01 1.61
CA LEU A 17 -11.75 -8.60 1.15
C LEU A 17 -10.70 -7.55 0.76
N LEU A 18 -11.09 -6.41 0.18
CA LEU A 18 -10.14 -5.39 -0.27
C LEU A 18 -9.47 -4.74 0.94
N THR A 19 -10.24 -4.43 2.00
CA THR A 19 -9.71 -3.94 3.28
C THR A 19 -8.72 -4.91 3.91
N VAL A 20 -9.04 -6.21 3.93
CA VAL A 20 -8.13 -7.23 4.47
C VAL A 20 -6.85 -7.36 3.64
N ILE A 21 -6.94 -7.30 2.30
CA ILE A 21 -5.77 -7.31 1.41
C ILE A 21 -4.89 -6.08 1.65
N ALA A 22 -5.49 -4.91 1.82
CA ALA A 22 -4.81 -3.66 2.10
C ALA A 22 -4.04 -3.72 3.43
N ARG A 23 -4.68 -4.21 4.50
CA ARG A 23 -4.02 -4.50 5.79
C ARG A 23 -2.89 -5.50 5.67
N GLN A 24 -3.11 -6.58 4.92
CA GLN A 24 -2.10 -7.60 4.67
C GLN A 24 -0.86 -7.01 4.01
N TRP A 25 -1.03 -6.14 3.00
CA TRP A 25 0.08 -5.45 2.36
C TRP A 25 0.82 -4.54 3.34
N ALA A 26 0.11 -3.67 4.06
CA ALA A 26 0.71 -2.70 4.97
C ALA A 26 1.51 -3.37 6.10
N GLU A 27 0.92 -4.39 6.74
CA GLU A 27 1.59 -5.11 7.81
C GLU A 27 2.76 -5.96 7.30
N GLY A 28 2.61 -6.60 6.13
CA GLY A 28 3.69 -7.34 5.49
C GLY A 28 4.89 -6.43 5.16
N SER A 29 4.61 -5.27 4.55
CA SER A 29 5.61 -4.28 4.21
C SER A 29 6.31 -3.71 5.44
N ARG A 30 5.54 -3.35 6.48
CA ARG A 30 6.09 -2.85 7.76
C ARG A 30 7.01 -3.86 8.43
N ARG A 31 6.63 -5.14 8.44
CA ARG A 31 7.45 -6.24 8.98
C ARG A 31 8.71 -6.44 8.18
N ALA A 32 8.61 -6.50 6.85
CA ALA A 32 9.77 -6.63 5.98
C ALA A 32 10.76 -5.48 6.22
N ALA A 33 10.28 -4.23 6.27
CA ALA A 33 11.13 -3.08 6.51
C ALA A 33 11.76 -3.09 7.91
N ARG A 34 11.04 -3.55 8.96
CA ARG A 34 11.61 -3.72 10.29
C ARG A 34 12.70 -4.79 10.30
N ASP A 35 12.44 -5.95 9.71
CA ASP A 35 13.35 -7.09 9.77
C ASP A 35 14.58 -6.85 8.87
N LEU A 36 14.43 -6.16 7.74
CA LEU A 36 15.54 -5.73 6.89
C LEU A 36 16.43 -4.67 7.57
N ALA A 37 15.89 -3.87 8.49
CA ALA A 37 16.67 -2.88 9.24
C ALA A 37 17.64 -3.51 10.27
N TRP A 38 17.57 -4.82 10.50
CA TRP A 38 18.51 -5.54 11.38
C TRP A 38 19.83 -5.86 10.69
N PHE A 39 19.90 -5.73 9.37
CA PHE A 39 21.12 -5.96 8.61
C PHE A 39 22.01 -4.73 8.64
N GLU A 40 23.33 -4.96 8.64
CA GLU A 40 24.32 -3.89 8.57
C GLU A 40 24.13 -3.00 7.32
N PRO A 41 24.50 -1.71 7.38
CA PRO A 41 24.48 -0.83 6.22
C PRO A 41 25.17 -1.45 5.01
N GLY A 42 24.53 -1.37 3.84
CA GLY A 42 25.05 -1.92 2.59
C GLY A 42 24.85 -3.43 2.42
N ARG A 43 24.19 -4.14 3.35
CA ARG A 43 23.81 -5.56 3.17
C ARG A 43 22.46 -5.74 2.48
N VAL A 44 21.64 -4.69 2.46
CA VAL A 44 20.32 -4.67 1.81
C VAL A 44 20.34 -3.65 0.68
N LEU A 45 19.98 -4.09 -0.53
CA LEU A 45 19.73 -3.23 -1.68
C LEU A 45 18.22 -2.98 -1.81
N THR A 46 17.82 -1.72 -1.87
CA THR A 46 16.43 -1.30 -2.07
C THR A 46 16.30 -0.44 -3.32
N PHE A 47 15.24 -0.63 -4.09
CA PHE A 47 14.84 0.20 -5.22
C PHE A 47 13.34 0.05 -5.43
N LYS A 48 12.72 1.02 -6.12
CA LYS A 48 11.29 0.96 -6.43
C LYS A 48 11.04 0.08 -7.65
N TYR A 49 9.92 -0.64 -7.64
CA TYR A 49 9.51 -1.45 -8.80
C TYR A 49 9.39 -0.57 -10.06
N GLU A 50 8.84 0.63 -9.91
CA GLU A 50 8.63 1.60 -10.99
C GLU A 50 9.96 2.08 -11.60
N GLU A 51 10.99 2.25 -10.77
CA GLU A 51 12.34 2.61 -11.21
C GLU A 51 12.98 1.45 -11.98
N PHE A 52 12.84 0.22 -11.48
CA PHE A 52 13.35 -0.98 -12.12
C PHE A 52 12.72 -1.23 -13.50
N VAL A 53 11.39 -1.10 -13.63
CA VAL A 53 10.76 -1.34 -14.94
C VAL A 53 11.01 -0.23 -15.96
N THR A 54 11.36 0.97 -15.50
CA THR A 54 11.72 2.10 -16.35
C THR A 54 13.16 1.97 -16.87
N ASP A 55 14.09 1.53 -16.01
CA ASP A 55 15.49 1.31 -16.37
C ASP A 55 16.00 -0.04 -15.83
N PRO A 56 15.61 -1.15 -16.48
CA PRO A 56 15.90 -2.49 -15.97
C PRO A 56 17.38 -2.85 -16.04
N VAL A 57 18.12 -2.29 -17.01
CA VAL A 57 19.54 -2.60 -17.18
C VAL A 57 20.36 -1.94 -16.09
N ALA A 58 20.17 -0.64 -15.82
CA ALA A 58 20.92 0.04 -14.77
C ALA A 58 20.62 -0.55 -13.37
N HIS A 59 19.38 -0.95 -13.11
CA HIS A 59 19.04 -1.60 -11.84
C HIS A 59 19.58 -3.02 -11.74
N LEU A 60 19.60 -3.78 -12.84
CA LEU A 60 20.22 -5.10 -12.85
C LEU A 60 21.73 -5.00 -12.60
N GLU A 61 22.40 -4.01 -13.18
CA GLU A 61 23.82 -3.73 -12.91
C GLU A 61 24.07 -3.46 -11.42
N ARG A 62 23.22 -2.63 -10.79
CA ARG A 62 23.28 -2.37 -9.34
C ARG A 62 23.07 -3.63 -8.51
N ILE A 63 22.15 -4.51 -8.91
CA ILE A 63 21.91 -5.81 -8.25
C ILE A 63 23.14 -6.70 -8.38
N CYS A 64 23.72 -6.81 -9.58
CA CYS A 64 24.94 -7.58 -9.82
C CYS A 64 26.09 -7.08 -8.94
N ALA A 65 26.35 -5.76 -8.95
CA ALA A 65 27.38 -5.14 -8.15
C ALA A 65 27.18 -5.39 -6.64
N HIS A 66 25.94 -5.26 -6.14
CA HIS A 66 25.60 -5.55 -4.74
C HIS A 66 25.85 -7.01 -4.35
N CYS A 67 25.61 -7.93 -5.27
CA CYS A 67 25.84 -9.36 -5.06
C CYS A 67 27.29 -9.82 -5.34
N GLY A 68 28.18 -8.91 -5.77
CA GLY A 68 29.55 -9.27 -6.18
C GLY A 68 29.61 -10.06 -7.48
N LEU A 69 28.65 -9.83 -8.38
CA LEU A 69 28.54 -10.47 -9.69
C LEU A 69 28.90 -9.47 -10.78
N GLU A 70 29.50 -9.97 -11.86
CA GLU A 70 29.69 -9.19 -13.09
C GLU A 70 28.43 -9.28 -13.96
N MET A 71 27.99 -8.14 -14.50
CA MET A 71 26.87 -8.11 -15.44
C MET A 71 27.33 -8.53 -16.83
N THR A 72 26.69 -9.55 -17.41
CA THR A 72 26.98 -9.98 -18.79
C THR A 72 26.08 -9.26 -19.81
N VAL A 73 26.49 -9.31 -21.08
CA VAL A 73 25.72 -8.75 -22.20
C VAL A 73 24.38 -9.48 -22.36
N GLU A 74 24.36 -10.79 -22.16
CA GLU A 74 23.16 -11.63 -22.24
C GLU A 74 22.16 -11.28 -21.14
N MET A 75 22.64 -11.00 -19.92
CA MET A 75 21.79 -10.53 -18.82
C MET A 75 21.15 -9.18 -19.16
N ALA A 76 21.93 -8.25 -19.73
CA ALA A 76 21.43 -6.95 -20.14
C ALA A 76 20.39 -7.07 -21.28
N HIS A 77 20.60 -7.97 -22.24
CA HIS A 77 19.61 -8.27 -23.27
C HIS A 77 18.34 -8.88 -22.68
N ALA A 78 18.46 -9.90 -21.82
CA ALA A 78 17.32 -10.52 -21.15
C ALA A 78 16.51 -9.51 -20.33
N ALA A 79 17.16 -8.58 -19.63
CA ALA A 79 16.49 -7.52 -18.88
C ALA A 79 15.63 -6.63 -19.80
N ARG A 80 16.16 -6.21 -20.95
CA ARG A 80 15.41 -5.40 -21.93
C ARG A 80 14.24 -6.18 -22.54
N ASP A 81 14.46 -7.46 -22.81
CA ASP A 81 13.47 -8.29 -23.49
C ASP A 81 12.33 -8.69 -22.58
N TRP A 82 12.61 -9.00 -21.30
CA TRP A 82 11.62 -9.57 -20.38
C TRP A 82 10.92 -8.55 -19.51
N VAL A 83 11.58 -7.44 -19.16
CA VAL A 83 10.98 -6.41 -18.31
C VAL A 83 10.10 -5.50 -19.16
N LYS A 84 8.80 -5.47 -18.86
CA LYS A 84 7.81 -4.65 -19.55
C LYS A 84 7.22 -3.59 -18.60
N PRO A 85 7.28 -2.29 -18.93
CA PRO A 85 6.78 -1.22 -18.07
C PRO A 85 5.25 -1.10 -18.08
N ASP A 86 4.57 -1.76 -19.02
CA ASP A 86 3.12 -1.66 -19.26
C ASP A 86 2.23 -2.17 -18.13
N ARG A 87 2.80 -2.75 -17.06
CA ARG A 87 2.04 -3.34 -15.95
C ARG A 87 1.91 -2.44 -14.73
N GLN A 88 2.70 -1.37 -14.63
CA GLN A 88 2.76 -0.54 -13.43
C GLN A 88 1.45 0.21 -13.14
N ASP A 89 0.67 0.54 -14.17
CA ASP A 89 -0.60 1.26 -14.04
C ASP A 89 -1.82 0.35 -13.93
N LYS A 90 -1.66 -0.98 -13.85
CA LYS A 90 -2.80 -1.91 -13.83
C LYS A 90 -3.73 -1.73 -12.63
N TRP A 91 -3.26 -1.13 -11.54
CA TRP A 91 -4.08 -0.80 -10.39
C TRP A 91 -5.15 0.27 -10.71
N ARG A 92 -4.97 1.09 -11.76
CA ARG A 92 -5.94 2.11 -12.18
C ARG A 92 -7.28 1.56 -12.67
N ARG A 93 -7.39 0.24 -12.85
CA ARG A 93 -8.64 -0.44 -13.20
C ARG A 93 -9.66 -0.49 -12.05
N PHE A 94 -9.22 -0.26 -10.82
CA PHE A 94 -10.10 -0.23 -9.65
C PHE A 94 -10.81 1.11 -9.57
N ASP A 95 -12.04 1.11 -9.05
CA ASP A 95 -12.79 2.33 -8.83
C ASP A 95 -12.10 3.17 -7.73
N PRO A 96 -11.83 4.48 -7.97
CA PRO A 96 -11.25 5.37 -6.99
C PRO A 96 -11.97 5.37 -5.63
N GLN A 97 -13.28 5.15 -5.59
CA GLN A 97 -14.03 5.05 -4.33
C GLN A 97 -13.65 3.79 -3.55
N GLU A 98 -13.46 2.66 -4.21
CA GLU A 98 -13.01 1.43 -3.56
C GLU A 98 -11.59 1.57 -3.00
N LEU A 99 -10.71 2.21 -3.76
CA LEU A 99 -9.35 2.50 -3.32
C LEU A 99 -9.34 3.51 -2.16
N ALA A 100 -10.21 4.51 -2.18
CA ALA A 100 -10.36 5.49 -1.12
C ALA A 100 -10.75 4.84 0.22
N ARG A 101 -11.65 3.84 0.19
CA ARG A 101 -12.06 3.10 1.42
C ARG A 101 -10.90 2.42 2.13
N VAL A 102 -9.89 1.95 1.39
CA VAL A 102 -8.74 1.25 1.98
C VAL A 102 -7.53 2.13 2.25
N LEU A 103 -7.56 3.40 1.85
CA LEU A 103 -6.48 4.35 2.15
C LEU A 103 -6.09 4.40 3.64
N PRO A 104 -7.02 4.38 4.62
CA PRO A 104 -6.65 4.37 6.04
C PRO A 104 -5.74 3.21 6.43
N GLU A 105 -5.83 2.08 5.71
CA GLU A 105 -5.04 0.86 6.01
C GLU A 105 -3.62 0.93 5.44
N ILE A 106 -3.39 1.71 4.37
CA ILE A 106 -2.13 1.67 3.60
C ILE A 106 -1.38 2.99 3.56
N ARG A 107 -2.02 4.13 3.88
CA ARG A 107 -1.45 5.47 3.69
C ARG A 107 -0.11 5.65 4.39
N ASP A 108 -0.01 5.30 5.66
CA ASP A 108 1.22 5.49 6.43
C ASP A 108 2.39 4.69 5.84
N GLU A 109 2.11 3.50 5.29
CA GLU A 109 3.12 2.67 4.66
C GLU A 109 3.45 3.15 3.24
N MET A 110 2.47 3.70 2.50
CA MET A 110 2.74 4.42 1.24
C MET A 110 3.69 5.60 1.46
N ASP A 111 3.41 6.42 2.48
CA ASP A 111 4.23 7.58 2.83
C ASP A 111 5.66 7.15 3.23
N ARG A 112 5.79 6.06 3.99
CA ARG A 112 7.10 5.47 4.35
C ARG A 112 7.96 5.14 3.15
N HIS A 113 7.37 4.64 2.06
CA HIS A 113 8.07 4.32 0.80
C HIS A 113 8.12 5.51 -0.18
N GLY A 114 7.61 6.66 0.22
CA GLY A 114 7.57 7.88 -0.59
C GLY A 114 6.63 7.80 -1.78
N TYR A 115 5.54 7.03 -1.66
CA TYR A 115 4.43 7.07 -2.61
C TYR A 115 3.45 8.17 -2.21
N ARG A 116 2.88 8.86 -3.20
CA ARG A 116 1.83 9.85 -2.99
C ARG A 116 0.48 9.25 -3.35
N VAL A 117 -0.54 9.61 -2.59
CA VAL A 117 -1.93 9.27 -2.94
C VAL A 117 -2.32 10.05 -4.21
N PRO A 118 -2.75 9.38 -5.30
CA PRO A 118 -3.27 10.03 -6.49
C PRO A 118 -4.47 10.93 -6.18
N GLU A 119 -4.56 12.07 -6.86
CA GLU A 119 -5.57 13.09 -6.56
C GLU A 119 -7.01 12.56 -6.72
N GLU A 120 -7.24 11.68 -7.70
CA GLU A 120 -8.54 11.07 -7.94
C GLU A 120 -9.03 10.26 -6.73
N ILE A 121 -8.12 9.57 -6.03
CA ILE A 121 -8.43 8.79 -4.84
C ILE A 121 -8.56 9.71 -3.61
N ALA A 122 -7.68 10.71 -3.50
CA ALA A 122 -7.76 11.70 -2.42
C ALA A 122 -9.09 12.47 -2.44
N ARG A 123 -9.55 12.88 -3.64
CA ARG A 123 -10.87 13.51 -3.82
C ARG A 123 -12.01 12.57 -3.43
N ALA A 124 -11.96 11.31 -3.85
CA ALA A 124 -12.98 10.32 -3.48
C ALA A 124 -13.05 10.11 -1.95
N ALA A 125 -11.90 10.06 -1.28
CA ALA A 125 -11.84 9.92 0.19
C ALA A 125 -12.42 11.13 0.93
N ALA A 126 -12.18 12.35 0.42
CA ALA A 126 -12.75 13.56 1.02
C ALA A 126 -14.29 13.60 0.91
N LEU A 127 -14.84 13.24 -0.25
CA LEU A 127 -16.28 13.18 -0.46
C LEU A 127 -16.98 12.15 0.45
N SER A 128 -16.35 11.01 0.72
CA SER A 128 -16.88 10.00 1.64
C SER A 128 -16.83 10.42 3.11
N ALA A 129 -15.94 11.33 3.49
CA ALA A 129 -15.87 11.84 4.87
C ALA A 129 -17.04 12.80 5.17
N ASP A 130 -17.41 13.63 4.19
CA ASP A 130 -18.49 14.62 4.31
C ASP A 130 -19.90 13.96 4.35
N ASP A 131 -20.05 12.74 3.83
CA ASP A 131 -21.31 11.98 3.82
C ASP A 131 -21.61 11.23 5.13
N THR A 132 -20.76 11.36 6.17
CA THR A 132 -21.05 10.77 7.49
C THR A 132 -22.15 11.60 8.16
N PRO A 133 -23.37 11.08 8.37
CA PRO A 133 -24.43 11.85 9.00
C PRO A 133 -24.00 12.19 10.42
N THR A 134 -24.07 13.48 10.77
CA THR A 134 -23.93 13.98 12.14
C THR A 134 -25.18 13.55 12.93
N ASP A 135 -25.34 12.27 13.20
CA ASP A 135 -26.51 11.73 13.88
C ASP A 135 -26.10 11.13 15.23
N GLN A 136 -25.66 12.02 16.13
CA GLN A 136 -25.63 11.77 17.57
C GLN A 136 -25.46 13.06 18.41
N VAL A 137 -26.19 14.13 18.10
CA VAL A 137 -26.49 15.17 19.10
C VAL A 137 -27.92 15.65 18.89
N LEU A 138 -28.90 14.89 19.40
CA LEU A 138 -30.24 15.36 19.80
C LEU A 138 -31.07 14.13 20.18
N MET A 139 -31.03 13.73 21.45
CA MET A 139 -32.15 13.13 22.19
C MET A 139 -31.74 12.90 23.65
N ALA A 140 -31.71 13.96 24.45
CA ALA A 140 -31.97 13.85 25.89
C ALA A 140 -33.26 14.63 26.15
N GLY A 141 -34.30 13.87 26.46
CA GLY A 141 -35.70 14.27 26.35
C GLY A 141 -36.14 15.44 27.22
N SER A 142 -37.03 16.23 26.63
CA SER A 142 -38.03 17.00 27.35
C SER A 142 -39.02 16.04 28.04
N GLY A 143 -39.15 16.16 29.37
CA GLY A 143 -40.20 15.51 30.16
C GLY A 143 -40.68 16.47 31.24
N SER A 144 -41.92 16.94 31.07
CA SER A 144 -42.61 17.99 31.84
C SER A 144 -43.22 17.49 33.16
N SER A 145 -43.24 18.36 34.19
CA SER A 145 -44.18 18.53 35.33
C SER A 145 -44.74 17.32 36.12
N THR A 146 -44.78 17.36 37.46
CA THR A 146 -45.85 17.98 38.31
C THR A 146 -45.71 17.62 39.82
N VAL A 147 -46.13 18.53 40.72
CA VAL A 147 -46.57 18.41 42.16
C VAL A 147 -45.49 17.98 43.20
N ARG A 148 -45.27 18.58 44.38
CA ARG A 148 -46.00 19.46 45.33
C ARG A 148 -45.10 20.58 45.83
#